data_AF-A0A7X6ASV9-F1
#
_entry.id   AF-A0A7X6ASV9-F1
#
_cell.length_a   1.000
_cell.length_b   1.000
_cell.length_c   1.000
_cell.angle_alpha   90.00
_cell.angle_beta   90.00
_cell.angle_gamma   90.00
#
_symmetry.space_group_name_H-M   'P 1'
#
loop_
_entity.id
_entity.type
_entity.pdbx_description
1 polymer ?
#
loop_
_entity_poly.entity_id
_entity_poly.type
_entity_poly.pdbx_seq_one_letter_code
_entity_poly.pdbx_strand_id
1 'polypeptide(L)'
;HPELVVLTGLRLGVETLAAEAALAGEVPFVAVLPYPQPDVKWPDAARRRFARLLDDADAVVRLERTVPATPQRAGQALDRRNGWLRQVADEALIVWDGRERRVGEQVRSFEQTLGEDVWVLDVG
;
A
#
# COMPACT_ATOMS: atom_id res chain seq x y z
N HIS A 1 14.20 16.01 -2.81
CA HIS A 1 14.38 15.23 -1.57
C HIS A 1 15.17 13.99 -1.90
N PRO A 2 16.51 13.99 -1.74
CA PRO A 2 17.33 12.86 -2.18
C PRO A 2 17.13 11.58 -1.35
N GLU A 3 16.39 11.65 -0.24
CA GLU A 3 16.19 10.52 0.70
C GLU A 3 14.71 10.10 0.82
N LEU A 4 13.78 10.72 0.08
CA LEU A 4 12.36 10.34 0.15
C LEU A 4 12.10 9.09 -0.71
N VAL A 5 11.44 8.09 -0.11
CA VAL A 5 10.98 6.88 -0.81
C VAL A 5 9.52 6.63 -0.44
N VAL A 6 8.69 6.36 -1.44
CA VAL A 6 7.27 6.04 -1.22
C VAL A 6 7.09 4.54 -1.00
N LEU A 7 6.41 4.14 0.07
CA LEU A 7 6.01 2.75 0.31
C LEU A 7 4.54 2.55 -0.05
N THR A 8 4.22 1.56 -0.89
CA THR A 8 2.84 1.27 -1.31
C THR A 8 2.64 -0.22 -1.55
N GLY A 9 1.45 -0.77 -1.26
CA GLY A 9 1.14 -2.15 -1.65
C GLY A 9 0.41 -2.28 -2.98
N LEU A 10 0.28 -1.18 -3.74
CA LEU A 10 -0.31 -1.14 -5.07
C LEU A 10 -1.73 -1.73 -5.15
N ARG A 11 -2.52 -1.67 -4.06
CA ARG A 11 -3.96 -1.97 -4.15
C ARG A 11 -4.66 -1.01 -5.11
N LEU A 12 -5.75 -1.47 -5.71
CA LEU A 12 -6.60 -0.65 -6.57
C LEU A 12 -7.01 0.66 -5.87
N GLY A 13 -6.94 1.77 -6.60
CA GLY A 13 -7.27 3.09 -6.09
C GLY A 13 -6.04 3.84 -5.59
N VAL A 14 -6.11 4.35 -4.36
CA VAL A 14 -5.14 5.30 -3.78
C VAL A 14 -3.72 4.75 -3.77
N GLU A 15 -3.52 3.47 -3.44
CA GLU A 15 -2.17 2.89 -3.41
C GLU A 15 -1.53 2.82 -4.80
N THR A 16 -2.32 2.61 -5.85
CA THR A 16 -1.84 2.69 -7.25
C THR A 16 -1.56 4.14 -7.66
N LEU A 17 -2.42 5.08 -7.26
CA LEU A 17 -2.24 6.51 -7.52
C LEU A 17 -0.99 7.07 -6.82
N ALA A 18 -0.67 6.58 -5.61
CA ALA A 18 0.53 6.98 -4.88
C ALA A 18 1.81 6.61 -5.64
N ALA A 19 1.87 5.42 -6.25
CA ALA A 19 3.00 5.00 -7.08
C ALA A 19 3.15 5.88 -8.33
N GLU A 20 2.03 6.20 -8.99
CA GLU A 20 2.05 7.08 -10.16
C GLU A 20 2.44 8.52 -9.81
N ALA A 21 2.00 9.03 -8.66
CA ALA A 21 2.41 10.33 -8.17
C ALA A 21 3.90 10.36 -7.84
N ALA A 22 4.43 9.27 -7.26
CA ALA A 22 5.86 9.12 -7.01
C ALA A 22 6.66 9.19 -8.32
N LEU A 23 6.24 8.42 -9.34
CA LEU A 23 6.85 8.45 -10.67
C LEU A 23 6.78 9.84 -11.32
N ALA A 24 5.62 10.50 -11.27
CA ALA A 24 5.46 11.84 -11.83
C ALA A 24 6.30 12.91 -11.12
N GLY A 25 6.56 12.71 -9.82
CA GLY A 25 7.41 13.58 -9.01
C GLY A 25 8.89 13.20 -9.01
N GLU A 26 9.30 12.19 -9.80
CA GLU A 26 10.65 11.63 -9.82
C GLU A 26 11.12 11.18 -8.41
N VAL A 27 10.18 10.67 -7.61
CA VAL A 27 10.43 10.09 -6.28
C VAL A 27 10.42 8.56 -6.39
N PRO A 28 11.46 7.87 -5.91
CA PRO A 28 11.49 6.40 -5.94
C PRO A 28 10.37 5.81 -5.07
N PHE A 29 9.89 4.63 -5.43
CA PHE A 29 8.93 3.90 -4.62
C PHE A 29 9.25 2.41 -4.53
N VAL A 30 8.83 1.82 -3.41
CA VAL A 30 8.97 0.40 -3.12
C VAL A 30 7.58 -0.22 -3.03
N ALA A 31 7.36 -1.27 -3.82
CA ALA A 31 6.12 -2.04 -3.78
C ALA A 31 6.19 -3.10 -2.66
N VAL A 32 5.25 -3.05 -1.73
CA VAL A 32 5.18 -3.93 -0.55
C VAL A 32 3.99 -4.86 -0.67
N LEU A 33 4.23 -6.07 -1.17
CA LEU A 33 3.20 -7.05 -1.48
C LEU A 33 2.97 -8.03 -0.33
N PRO A 34 1.71 -8.39 -0.04
CA PRO A 34 1.41 -9.37 1.01
C PRO A 34 1.85 -10.78 0.60
N TYR A 35 1.68 -11.16 -0.67
CA TYR A 35 1.97 -12.48 -1.24
C TYR A 35 2.11 -12.37 -2.78
N PRO A 36 2.50 -13.43 -3.51
CA PRO A 36 2.63 -13.37 -4.97
C PRO A 36 1.29 -13.14 -5.67
N GLN A 37 1.29 -12.34 -6.75
CA GLN A 37 0.13 -12.14 -7.65
C GLN A 37 -1.19 -11.78 -6.95
N PRO A 38 -1.22 -10.75 -6.07
CA PRO A 38 -2.43 -10.34 -5.37
C PRO A 38 -3.51 -9.77 -6.32
N ASP A 39 -3.14 -9.47 -7.57
CA ASP A 39 -3.96 -8.89 -8.62
C ASP A 39 -4.77 -9.91 -9.44
N VAL A 40 -4.60 -11.21 -9.21
CA VAL A 40 -5.12 -12.27 -10.10
C VAL A 40 -6.64 -12.20 -10.36
N LYS A 41 -7.41 -11.61 -9.44
CA LYS A 41 -8.87 -11.45 -9.55
C LYS A 41 -9.30 -10.10 -10.14
N TRP A 42 -8.37 -9.21 -10.46
CA TRP A 42 -8.67 -7.87 -10.95
C TRP A 42 -8.94 -7.87 -12.47
N PRO A 43 -9.65 -6.86 -12.99
CA PRO A 43 -9.80 -6.68 -14.43
C PRO A 43 -8.45 -6.52 -15.14
N ASP A 44 -8.35 -6.97 -16.39
CA ASP A 44 -7.09 -7.01 -17.14
C ASP A 44 -6.40 -5.64 -17.26
N ALA A 45 -7.17 -4.56 -17.43
CA ALA A 45 -6.61 -3.22 -17.47
C ALA A 45 -5.88 -2.86 -16.17
N ALA A 46 -6.45 -3.25 -15.02
CA ALA A 46 -5.85 -3.04 -13.72
C ALA A 46 -4.63 -3.93 -13.50
N ARG A 47 -4.67 -5.20 -13.94
CA ARG A 47 -3.52 -6.11 -13.90
C ARG A 47 -2.34 -5.60 -14.72
N ARG A 48 -2.60 -5.06 -15.92
CA ARG A 48 -1.56 -4.42 -16.75
C ARG A 48 -0.98 -3.17 -16.09
N ARG A 49 -1.82 -2.37 -15.43
CA ARG A 49 -1.37 -1.19 -14.67
C ARG A 49 -0.48 -1.59 -13.49
N PHE A 50 -0.92 -2.58 -12.73
CA PHE A 50 -0.14 -3.15 -11.62
C PHE A 50 1.20 -3.72 -12.08
N ALA A 51 1.23 -4.47 -13.19
CA ALA A 51 2.47 -5.01 -13.74
C ALA A 51 3.48 -3.92 -14.13
N ARG A 52 3.03 -2.86 -14.83
CA ARG A 52 3.90 -1.73 -15.17
C ARG A 52 4.48 -1.06 -13.93
N LEU A 53 3.66 -0.81 -12.92
CA LEU A 53 4.14 -0.22 -11.67
C LEU A 53 5.07 -1.16 -10.89
N LEU A 54 4.97 -2.47 -11.04
CA LEU A 54 5.98 -3.37 -10.47
C LEU A 54 7.30 -3.31 -11.23
N ASP A 55 7.27 -3.14 -12.55
CA ASP A 55 8.47 -3.01 -13.38
C ASP A 55 9.18 -1.67 -13.13
N ASP A 56 8.43 -0.61 -12.82
CA ASP A 56 8.94 0.73 -12.51
C ASP A 56 9.34 0.92 -11.03
N ALA A 57 9.07 -0.05 -10.15
CA ALA A 57 9.41 0.04 -8.73
C ALA A 57 10.92 -0.17 -8.50
N ASP A 58 11.53 0.66 -7.66
CA ASP A 58 12.94 0.52 -7.27
C ASP A 58 13.21 -0.81 -6.55
N ALA A 59 12.23 -1.27 -5.77
CA ALA A 59 12.26 -2.57 -5.15
C ALA A 59 10.85 -3.14 -4.94
N VAL A 60 10.78 -4.46 -4.85
CA VAL A 60 9.57 -5.19 -4.48
C VAL A 60 9.86 -6.03 -3.23
N VAL A 61 9.23 -5.65 -2.11
CA VAL A 61 9.26 -6.42 -0.86
C VAL A 61 8.03 -7.31 -0.82
N ARG A 62 8.22 -8.60 -0.55
CA ARG A 62 7.12 -9.56 -0.44
C ARG A 62 7.20 -10.29 0.89
N LEU A 63 6.15 -10.20 1.70
CA LEU A 63 6.15 -10.79 3.04
C LEU A 63 5.90 -12.30 3.05
N GLU A 64 5.01 -12.79 2.18
CA GLU A 64 4.74 -14.22 2.05
C GLU A 64 5.35 -14.79 0.77
N ARG A 65 5.94 -15.98 0.86
CA ARG A 65 6.54 -16.66 -0.31
C ARG A 65 5.50 -17.32 -1.22
N THR A 66 4.31 -17.62 -0.70
CA THR A 66 3.27 -18.41 -1.37
C THR A 66 1.92 -17.72 -1.33
N VAL A 67 1.07 -18.02 -2.32
CA VAL A 67 -0.32 -17.53 -2.34
C VAL A 67 -1.14 -18.19 -1.23
N PRO A 68 -1.86 -17.44 -0.39
CA PRO A 68 -2.72 -18.00 0.64
C PRO A 68 -3.83 -18.89 0.08
N ALA A 69 -4.03 -20.06 0.69
CA ALA A 69 -5.02 -21.04 0.23
C ALA A 69 -6.48 -20.62 0.44
N THR A 70 -6.75 -19.64 1.31
CA THR A 70 -8.12 -19.21 1.67
C THR A 70 -8.26 -17.69 1.71
N PRO A 71 -9.47 -17.14 1.47
CA PRO A 71 -9.73 -15.70 1.60
C PRO A 71 -9.36 -15.15 2.98
N GLN A 72 -9.60 -15.92 4.05
CA GLN A 72 -9.28 -15.53 5.42
C GLN A 72 -7.76 -15.37 5.59
N ARG A 73 -6.97 -16.32 5.08
CA ARG A 73 -5.51 -16.23 5.11
C ARG A 73 -4.97 -15.10 4.22
N ALA A 74 -5.65 -14.80 3.11
CA ALA A 74 -5.34 -13.64 2.28
C ALA A 74 -5.58 -12.32 3.01
N GLY A 75 -6.68 -12.21 3.76
CA GLY A 75 -6.96 -11.08 4.65
C GLY A 75 -5.87 -10.91 5.72
N GLN A 76 -5.52 -11.99 6.41
CA GLN A 76 -4.45 -11.96 7.41
C GLN A 76 -3.07 -11.55 6.84
N ALA A 77 -2.77 -11.95 5.60
CA ALA A 77 -1.53 -11.53 4.93
C ALA A 77 -1.54 -10.04 4.60
N LEU A 78 -2.69 -9.48 4.21
CA LEU A 78 -2.86 -8.03 4.05
C LEU A 78 -2.68 -7.29 5.37
N ASP A 79 -3.23 -7.82 6.46
CA ASP A 79 -3.09 -7.22 7.80
C ASP A 79 -1.62 -7.22 8.26
N ARG A 80 -0.90 -8.33 8.03
CA ARG A 80 0.56 -8.40 8.28
C ARG A 80 1.33 -7.38 7.45
N ARG A 81 0.98 -7.22 6.17
CA ARG A 81 1.58 -6.20 5.30
C ARG A 81 1.34 -4.79 5.82
N ASN A 82 0.12 -4.47 6.24
CA ASN A 82 -0.18 -3.17 6.83
C ASN A 82 0.56 -2.96 8.16
N GLY A 83 0.70 -4.01 8.97
CA GLY A 83 1.50 -3.98 10.19
C GLY A 83 2.98 -3.72 9.94
N TRP A 84 3.55 -4.36 8.93
CA TRP A 84 4.94 -4.14 8.54
C TRP A 84 5.16 -2.70 8.06
N LEU A 85 4.25 -2.17 7.21
CA LEU A 85 4.32 -0.78 6.74
C LEU A 85 4.35 0.22 7.91
N ARG A 86 3.49 0.04 8.93
CA ARG A 86 3.49 0.88 10.13
C ARG A 86 4.81 0.87 10.90
N GLN A 87 5.54 -0.24 10.85
CA GLN A 87 6.78 -0.40 11.60
C GLN A 87 8.00 0.19 10.88
N VAL A 88 7.93 0.38 9.55
CA VAL A 88 9.09 0.80 8.75
C VAL A 88 8.93 2.16 8.12
N ALA A 89 7.70 2.69 8.03
CA ALA A 89 7.46 4.02 7.51
C ALA A 89 7.76 5.07 8.58
N ASP A 90 8.40 6.16 8.18
CA ASP A 90 8.54 7.36 9.02
C ASP A 90 7.24 8.16 9.08
N GLU A 91 6.45 8.07 8.01
CA GLU A 91 5.33 8.96 7.69
C GLU A 91 4.19 8.18 7.01
N ALA A 92 2.92 8.55 7.25
CA ALA A 92 1.77 7.92 6.58
C ALA A 92 0.78 8.93 5.99
N LEU A 93 0.58 8.85 4.68
CA LEU A 93 -0.49 9.54 3.97
C LEU A 93 -1.68 8.61 3.74
N ILE A 94 -2.84 8.95 4.28
CA ILE A 94 -4.05 8.13 4.19
C ILE A 94 -5.18 8.94 3.57
N VAL A 95 -5.75 8.46 2.47
CA VAL A 95 -6.93 9.09 1.85
C VAL A 95 -8.18 8.39 2.37
N TRP A 96 -9.05 9.12 3.07
CA TRP A 96 -10.23 8.54 3.72
C TRP A 96 -11.35 9.57 3.90
N ASP A 97 -12.58 9.16 3.60
CA ASP A 97 -13.80 9.98 3.69
C ASP A 97 -14.45 10.00 5.10
N GLY A 98 -13.80 9.39 6.10
CA GLY A 98 -14.32 9.28 7.46
C GLY A 98 -15.43 8.23 7.66
N ARG A 99 -15.88 7.52 6.62
CA ARG A 99 -17.08 6.67 6.69
C ARG A 99 -16.76 5.19 6.85
N GLU A 100 -15.78 4.68 6.10
CA GLU A 100 -15.47 3.24 6.15
C GLU A 100 -14.76 2.86 7.46
N ARG A 101 -15.47 2.15 8.35
CA ARG A 101 -14.95 1.74 9.67
C ARG A 101 -13.60 1.05 9.63
N ARG A 102 -13.37 0.17 8.65
CA ARG A 102 -12.10 -0.58 8.52
C ARG A 102 -10.93 0.32 8.16
N VAL A 103 -11.15 1.35 7.35
CA VAL A 103 -10.14 2.36 7.06
C VAL A 103 -9.89 3.21 8.31
N GLY A 104 -10.94 3.59 9.05
CA GLY A 104 -10.78 4.26 10.34
C GLY A 104 -9.99 3.45 11.40
N GLU A 105 -10.14 2.12 11.41
CA GLU A 105 -9.31 1.24 12.24
C GLU A 105 -7.84 1.23 11.79
N GLN A 106 -7.58 1.30 10.48
CA GLN A 106 -6.22 1.42 9.95
C GLN A 106 -5.61 2.77 10.32
N VAL A 107 -6.33 3.89 10.12
CA VAL A 107 -5.91 5.24 10.51
C VAL A 107 -5.47 5.25 11.98
N ARG A 108 -6.34 4.80 12.89
CA ARG A 108 -6.01 4.73 14.32
C ARG A 108 -4.79 3.87 14.62
N SER A 109 -4.58 2.80 13.86
CA SER A 109 -3.40 1.94 14.05
C SER A 109 -2.11 2.64 13.60
N PHE A 110 -2.16 3.44 12.52
CA PHE A 110 -1.04 4.26 12.07
C PHE A 110 -0.77 5.39 13.07
N GLU A 111 -1.79 6.12 13.53
CA GLU A 111 -1.67 7.18 14.54
C GLU A 111 -1.04 6.66 15.85
N GLN A 112 -1.42 5.45 16.30
CA GLN A 112 -0.81 4.83 17.48
C GLN A 112 0.68 4.54 17.33
N THR A 113 1.16 4.35 16.09
CA THR A 113 2.56 3.98 15.82
C THR A 113 3.41 5.20 15.46
N LEU A 114 2.87 6.12 14.66
CA LEU A 114 3.58 7.25 14.08
C LEU A 114 3.21 8.61 14.72
N GLY A 115 2.20 8.67 15.58
CA GLY A 115 1.82 9.90 16.27
C GLY A 115 1.33 10.98 15.30
N GLU A 116 1.99 12.13 15.32
CA GLU A 116 1.65 13.31 14.50
C GLU A 116 2.06 13.16 13.03
N ASP A 117 2.88 12.15 12.69
CA ASP A 117 3.37 11.88 11.33
C ASP A 117 2.36 11.09 10.47
N VAL A 118 1.07 11.34 10.70
CA VAL A 118 -0.05 10.77 9.95
C VAL A 118 -0.89 11.88 9.36
N TRP A 119 -0.94 11.95 8.03
CA TRP A 119 -1.78 12.89 7.29
C TRP A 119 -2.99 12.17 6.71
N VAL A 120 -4.17 12.55 7.18
CA VAL A 120 -5.43 12.08 6.59
C VAL A 120 -5.94 13.12 5.60
N LEU A 121 -6.01 12.75 4.32
CA LEU A 121 -6.64 13.54 3.27
C LEU A 121 -8.12 13.19 3.20
N ASP A 122 -8.95 14.13 3.62
CA ASP A 122 -10.40 14.03 3.48
C ASP A 122 -10.82 14.28 2.03
N VAL A 123 -11.69 13.40 1.52
CA VAL A 123 -12.26 13.44 0.16
C VAL A 123 -13.78 13.56 0.18
N GLY A 124 -14.34 13.98 1.33
CA GLY A 124 -15.76 14.22 1.57
C GLY A 124 -16.37 15.42 0.87
#